data_AF-A0A1A7QFC6-F1
#
_entry.id   AF-A0A1A7QFC6-F1
#
_cell.length_a   1.000
_cell.length_b   1.000
_cell.length_c   1.000
_cell.angle_alpha   90.00
_cell.angle_beta   90.00
_cell.angle_gamma   90.00
#
_symmetry.space_group_name_H-M   'P 1'
#
loop_
_entity.id
_entity.type
_entity.pdbx_description
1 polymer ?
#
loop_
_entity_poly.entity_id
_entity_poly.type
_entity_poly.pdbx_seq_one_letter_code
_entity_poly.pdbx_strand_id
1 'polypeptide(L)'
;MIITTNGRLAATLLAGTAMFAIASPAQADPTPECNDSAVNATECGTDATATAPGATAVGNGAIADGVDAVAVGSDDAGAAPATATGPSTTAIGGESLASGPGATALGWRAVADAERATALGHLATAQGVRSTAVGENADAQTDFSTAIGNESIANGVDALAVGDTAVAMGNSTTAVGGESVAMNPGSSAFGWQALATGERSTAIGHLAQSGGFASTSMGEAAAALGRGGIAIGGNTDGGAFGALATDDAGIALGSDSEARQVGAIAIGSDADGDGDGAVADGVDALALGADAMAIGNSTTALGGESLANTPGSTALGWQARATGEMGTAVGHQSTASGDQSFAGGEDSVASGDNSVAIGNTAQATGGDSIAIGGNRDGATGFSTVASGPSTTVVGGQSSAIGAGATAYGWRANATAERATALGHLATASGVRSVSVGEGATASGDGSIAMGNLAVASGVNSVAIGNGATATNDGQVVVASLGASSTSQIGPIAVVTADANGTLGVSSSAGLSNLASFSAVQTNSTAIMGNSMMIAGNSAAIFDLQDRQSVLFDLAAENNTQARRANEGVALALAMESPVIMPGKTFGVAGGFGYYNDRVAGSASFGLRVSESTAVTGGIGVGFDSGEVGARAGFQASW
;
A
#
# COMPACT_ATOMS: atom_id res chain seq x y z
N MET A 1 -30.29 -56.60 86.36
CA MET A 1 -29.83 -57.70 87.23
C MET A 1 -30.50 -57.53 88.58
N ILE A 2 -31.44 -58.43 88.86
CA ILE A 2 -32.26 -58.51 90.07
C ILE A 2 -31.48 -59.32 91.11
N ILE A 3 -31.16 -58.76 92.29
CA ILE A 3 -30.89 -59.48 93.56
C ILE A 3 -31.15 -58.46 94.70
N THR A 4 -32.31 -58.33 95.35
CA THR A 4 -32.95 -59.14 96.41
C THR A 4 -32.08 -59.63 97.58
N THR A 5 -32.42 -59.10 98.77
CA THR A 5 -32.59 -59.79 100.09
C THR A 5 -31.37 -60.03 101.00
N ASN A 6 -31.44 -60.07 102.33
CA ASN A 6 -32.48 -59.78 103.35
C ASN A 6 -31.82 -59.81 104.74
N GLY A 7 -32.30 -58.97 105.66
CA GLY A 7 -32.56 -59.32 107.08
C GLY A 7 -31.40 -59.33 108.08
N ARG A 8 -31.63 -59.23 109.40
CA ARG A 8 -32.76 -58.83 110.27
C ARG A 8 -32.29 -59.03 111.73
N LEU A 9 -33.04 -58.48 112.71
CA LEU A 9 -33.04 -58.69 114.18
C LEU A 9 -32.17 -57.70 115.00
N ALA A 10 -32.60 -57.10 116.12
CA ALA A 10 -33.84 -57.12 116.93
C ALA A 10 -33.81 -55.86 117.85
N ALA A 11 -34.85 -55.01 117.91
CA ALA A 11 -36.04 -55.02 118.79
C ALA A 11 -35.82 -54.60 120.27
N THR A 12 -36.20 -53.35 120.60
CA THR A 12 -36.77 -52.87 121.89
C THR A 12 -37.15 -51.39 121.72
N LEU A 13 -38.11 -50.76 122.40
CA LEU A 13 -39.51 -51.02 122.71
C LEU A 13 -40.05 -49.64 123.18
N LEU A 14 -41.24 -49.25 122.68
CA LEU A 14 -42.23 -48.32 123.26
C LEU A 14 -42.11 -46.77 123.14
N ALA A 15 -43.27 -46.21 122.78
CA ALA A 15 -43.84 -44.89 123.12
C ALA A 15 -43.63 -43.70 122.15
N GLY A 16 -44.46 -43.68 121.11
CA GLY A 16 -45.36 -42.56 120.78
C GLY A 16 -44.86 -41.13 120.85
N THR A 17 -44.37 -40.61 119.72
CA THR A 17 -44.43 -39.18 119.38
C THR A 17 -44.65 -39.05 117.88
N ALA A 18 -45.57 -38.16 117.51
CA ALA A 18 -45.97 -37.87 116.14
C ALA A 18 -44.74 -37.61 115.24
N MET A 19 -44.76 -38.20 114.04
CA MET A 19 -43.89 -37.83 112.93
C MET A 19 -44.12 -36.35 112.60
N PHE A 20 -43.33 -35.47 113.19
CA PHE A 20 -43.01 -34.21 112.56
C PHE A 20 -41.93 -34.54 111.54
N ALA A 21 -42.32 -34.54 110.27
CA ALA A 21 -41.37 -34.42 109.18
C ALA A 21 -40.57 -33.15 109.44
N ILE A 22 -39.34 -33.32 109.92
CA ILE A 22 -38.33 -32.28 109.83
C ILE A 22 -38.15 -32.05 108.34
N ALA A 23 -38.87 -31.05 107.83
CA ALA A 23 -38.49 -30.38 106.61
C ALA A 23 -36.99 -30.11 106.76
N SER A 24 -36.20 -30.56 105.78
CA SER A 24 -34.88 -29.98 105.55
C SER A 24 -35.03 -28.48 105.79
N PRO A 25 -34.19 -27.83 106.63
CA PRO A 25 -34.26 -26.39 106.73
C PRO A 25 -34.25 -25.87 105.29
N ALA A 26 -35.22 -25.01 104.96
CA ALA A 26 -35.12 -24.22 103.74
C ALA A 26 -33.69 -23.68 103.76
N GLN A 27 -32.84 -24.16 102.86
CA GLN A 27 -31.56 -23.52 102.66
C GLN A 27 -31.96 -22.15 102.14
N ALA A 28 -31.93 -21.16 103.04
CA ALA A 28 -31.88 -19.78 102.65
C ALA A 28 -30.72 -19.71 101.67
N ASP A 29 -31.02 -19.29 100.45
CA ASP A 29 -30.00 -18.99 99.48
C ASP A 29 -28.97 -18.06 100.16
N PRO A 30 -27.67 -18.43 100.25
CA PRO A 30 -26.65 -17.61 100.89
C PRO A 30 -26.29 -16.38 100.03
N THR A 31 -27.18 -15.92 99.14
CA THR A 31 -26.99 -14.72 98.35
C THR A 31 -26.76 -13.54 99.31
N PRO A 32 -25.60 -12.87 99.24
CA PRO A 32 -25.29 -11.71 100.06
C PRO A 32 -26.35 -10.62 99.87
N GLU A 33 -26.74 -9.95 100.96
CA GLU A 33 -27.71 -8.86 100.90
C GLU A 33 -27.16 -7.70 100.06
N CYS A 34 -28.02 -7.07 99.26
CA CYS A 34 -27.69 -5.80 98.65
C CYS A 34 -27.64 -4.71 99.73
N ASN A 35 -26.51 -4.02 99.86
CA ASN A 35 -26.34 -2.93 100.82
C ASN A 35 -26.28 -1.56 100.10
N ASP A 36 -26.46 -0.49 100.87
CA ASP A 36 -26.33 0.91 100.43
C ASP A 36 -25.16 1.55 101.20
N SER A 37 -23.95 1.43 100.65
CA SER A 37 -22.71 1.87 101.31
C SER A 37 -22.37 3.36 101.12
N ALA A 38 -22.89 4.00 100.07
CA ALA A 38 -22.70 5.42 99.72
C ALA A 38 -24.02 6.07 99.26
N VAL A 39 -24.08 7.38 99.00
CA VAL A 39 -25.35 8.04 98.63
C VAL A 39 -25.91 7.48 97.31
N ASN A 40 -27.04 6.77 97.39
CA ASN A 40 -27.70 6.10 96.25
C ASN A 40 -26.78 5.09 95.54
N ALA A 41 -25.95 4.36 96.29
CA ALA A 41 -25.13 3.30 95.74
C ALA A 41 -25.82 1.94 95.90
N THR A 42 -25.35 0.91 95.19
CA THR A 42 -25.87 -0.44 95.33
C THR A 42 -24.72 -1.43 95.27
N GLU A 43 -24.49 -2.17 96.36
CA GLU A 43 -23.52 -3.27 96.40
C GLU A 43 -24.26 -4.58 96.61
N CYS A 44 -24.23 -5.48 95.63
CA CYS A 44 -24.89 -6.79 95.72
C CYS A 44 -23.88 -7.91 95.43
N GLY A 45 -23.37 -8.56 96.47
CA GLY A 45 -22.39 -9.65 96.36
C GLY A 45 -21.41 -9.67 97.52
N THR A 46 -20.65 -10.75 97.67
CA THR A 46 -19.53 -10.80 98.62
C THR A 46 -18.42 -9.89 98.09
N ASP A 47 -17.83 -9.06 98.96
CA ASP A 47 -16.74 -8.13 98.61
C ASP A 47 -17.01 -7.19 97.41
N ALA A 48 -18.28 -7.00 97.04
CA ALA A 48 -18.67 -5.98 96.07
C ALA A 48 -18.47 -4.58 96.68
N THR A 49 -17.94 -3.65 95.89
CA THR A 49 -17.55 -2.30 96.34
C THR A 49 -18.16 -1.26 95.42
N ALA A 50 -18.98 -0.34 95.95
CA ALA A 50 -19.55 0.80 95.25
C ALA A 50 -19.29 2.09 96.05
N THR A 51 -18.13 2.71 95.86
CA THR A 51 -17.63 3.77 96.75
C THR A 51 -18.11 5.18 96.41
N ALA A 52 -18.61 5.41 95.19
CA ALA A 52 -19.02 6.72 94.71
C ALA A 52 -20.56 6.89 94.65
N PRO A 53 -21.07 8.13 94.70
CA PRO A 53 -22.51 8.40 94.54
C PRO A 53 -23.07 7.83 93.23
N GLY A 54 -24.23 7.19 93.30
CA GLY A 54 -24.92 6.60 92.13
C GLY A 54 -24.29 5.32 91.58
N ALA A 55 -23.21 4.81 92.20
CA ALA A 55 -22.51 3.63 91.72
C ALA A 55 -23.29 2.33 92.00
N THR A 56 -23.24 1.38 91.07
CA THR A 56 -23.90 0.06 91.18
C THR A 56 -22.87 -1.04 90.94
N ALA A 57 -22.54 -1.82 91.97
CA ALA A 57 -21.69 -3.00 91.92
C ALA A 57 -22.51 -4.27 92.20
N VAL A 58 -22.57 -5.20 91.26
CA VAL A 58 -23.34 -6.46 91.38
C VAL A 58 -22.49 -7.66 90.95
N GLY A 59 -22.24 -8.60 91.86
CA GLY A 59 -21.37 -9.76 91.67
C GLY A 59 -20.29 -9.85 92.73
N ASN A 60 -19.76 -11.06 92.98
CA ASN A 60 -18.66 -11.25 93.91
C ASN A 60 -17.42 -10.44 93.47
N GLY A 61 -16.92 -9.57 94.35
CA GLY A 61 -15.77 -8.71 94.11
C GLY A 61 -16.00 -7.53 93.17
N ALA A 62 -17.18 -7.34 92.56
CA ALA A 62 -17.42 -6.27 91.58
C ALA A 62 -17.06 -4.88 92.15
N ILE A 63 -16.37 -4.04 91.38
CA ILE A 63 -15.86 -2.73 91.82
C ILE A 63 -16.48 -1.62 90.96
N ALA A 64 -17.24 -0.71 91.58
CA ALA A 64 -17.79 0.49 90.96
C ALA A 64 -17.36 1.75 91.74
N ASP A 65 -16.22 2.33 91.40
CA ASP A 65 -15.61 3.46 92.12
C ASP A 65 -15.87 4.83 91.48
N GLY A 66 -16.41 4.86 90.25
CA GLY A 66 -16.79 6.09 89.58
C GLY A 66 -18.17 6.60 89.97
N VAL A 67 -18.38 7.92 89.94
CA VAL A 67 -19.72 8.51 90.08
C VAL A 67 -20.63 8.00 88.96
N ASP A 68 -21.82 7.51 89.30
CA ASP A 68 -22.77 6.87 88.36
C ASP A 68 -22.17 5.66 87.58
N ALA A 69 -21.14 4.99 88.13
CA ALA A 69 -20.55 3.82 87.50
C ALA A 69 -21.38 2.55 87.73
N VAL A 70 -21.40 1.64 86.76
CA VAL A 70 -22.08 0.35 86.84
C VAL A 70 -21.07 -0.76 86.61
N ALA A 71 -20.89 -1.66 87.58
CA ALA A 71 -20.09 -2.87 87.47
C ALA A 71 -20.97 -4.10 87.76
N VAL A 72 -21.14 -5.00 86.79
CA VAL A 72 -21.99 -6.19 86.94
C VAL A 72 -21.26 -7.43 86.43
N GLY A 73 -20.82 -8.30 87.33
CA GLY A 73 -20.13 -9.54 87.00
C GLY A 73 -19.25 -10.02 88.15
N SER A 74 -19.29 -11.32 88.41
CA SER A 74 -18.44 -11.96 89.42
C SER A 74 -17.14 -12.47 88.81
N ASP A 75 -16.20 -12.77 89.70
CA ASP A 75 -15.00 -13.53 89.39
C ASP A 75 -15.30 -15.03 89.21
N ASP A 76 -14.44 -15.72 88.45
CA ASP A 76 -14.12 -17.13 88.69
C ASP A 76 -12.89 -17.13 89.61
N ALA A 77 -12.95 -17.88 90.71
CA ALA A 77 -11.98 -17.83 91.82
C ALA A 77 -10.52 -17.63 91.38
N GLY A 78 -10.02 -16.38 91.45
CA GLY A 78 -8.62 -16.01 91.19
C GLY A 78 -8.36 -14.94 90.11
N ALA A 79 -9.37 -14.44 89.39
CA ALA A 79 -9.21 -13.35 88.42
C ALA A 79 -9.79 -12.00 88.89
N ALA A 80 -9.46 -10.90 88.21
CA ALA A 80 -9.99 -9.57 88.54
C ALA A 80 -11.50 -9.50 88.27
N PRO A 81 -12.32 -8.90 89.13
CA PRO A 81 -13.77 -8.81 88.95
C PRO A 81 -14.17 -7.76 87.92
N ALA A 82 -15.48 -7.66 87.60
CA ALA A 82 -15.98 -6.53 86.81
C ALA A 82 -15.64 -5.20 87.51
N THR A 83 -14.95 -4.29 86.82
CA THR A 83 -14.35 -3.09 87.40
C THR A 83 -14.71 -1.85 86.59
N ALA A 84 -15.42 -0.90 87.21
CA ALA A 84 -15.86 0.36 86.64
C ALA A 84 -15.35 1.54 87.50
N THR A 85 -14.25 2.17 87.09
CA THR A 85 -13.53 3.17 87.93
C THR A 85 -13.65 4.61 87.43
N GLY A 86 -14.01 4.82 86.17
CA GLY A 86 -14.23 6.16 85.61
C GLY A 86 -15.63 6.71 85.95
N PRO A 87 -15.84 8.04 85.94
CA PRO A 87 -17.19 8.58 86.09
C PRO A 87 -18.08 8.19 84.90
N SER A 88 -19.33 7.82 85.20
CA SER A 88 -20.35 7.39 84.24
C SER A 88 -19.95 6.19 83.37
N THR A 89 -19.13 5.28 83.91
CA THR A 89 -18.70 4.06 83.20
C THR A 89 -19.66 2.90 83.37
N THR A 90 -19.67 1.95 82.44
CA THR A 90 -20.41 0.69 82.56
C THR A 90 -19.48 -0.48 82.25
N ALA A 91 -19.29 -1.43 83.17
CA ALA A 91 -18.57 -2.68 83.01
C ALA A 91 -19.53 -3.85 83.31
N ILE A 92 -19.84 -4.70 82.34
CA ILE A 92 -20.73 -5.86 82.55
C ILE A 92 -20.09 -7.11 81.96
N GLY A 93 -19.97 -8.16 82.76
CA GLY A 93 -19.28 -9.41 82.44
C GLY A 93 -18.10 -9.65 83.38
N GLY A 94 -17.82 -10.93 83.69
CA GLY A 94 -16.69 -11.28 84.55
C GLY A 94 -15.38 -10.73 83.99
N GLU A 95 -14.56 -10.15 84.86
CA GLU A 95 -13.27 -9.55 84.49
C GLU A 95 -13.33 -8.39 83.46
N SER A 96 -14.51 -7.79 83.24
CA SER A 96 -14.62 -6.58 82.40
C SER A 96 -14.02 -5.36 83.09
N LEU A 97 -13.44 -4.43 82.33
CA LEU A 97 -12.81 -3.21 82.83
C LEU A 97 -13.30 -1.98 82.05
N ALA A 98 -13.87 -1.00 82.74
CA ALA A 98 -14.19 0.33 82.21
C ALA A 98 -13.59 1.43 83.12
N SER A 99 -12.49 2.05 82.69
CA SER A 99 -11.73 3.04 83.48
C SER A 99 -11.80 4.45 82.93
N GLY A 100 -12.00 4.62 81.62
CA GLY A 100 -12.10 5.92 80.98
C GLY A 100 -13.42 6.63 81.28
N PRO A 101 -13.47 7.96 81.46
CA PRO A 101 -14.73 8.69 81.69
C PRO A 101 -15.78 8.41 80.59
N GLY A 102 -16.97 7.94 80.97
CA GLY A 102 -18.04 7.57 80.05
C GLY A 102 -17.79 6.31 79.22
N ALA A 103 -16.79 5.49 79.58
CA ALA A 103 -16.48 4.25 78.87
C ALA A 103 -17.49 3.13 79.16
N THR A 104 -17.69 2.24 78.18
CA THR A 104 -18.61 1.10 78.29
C THR A 104 -17.88 -0.18 77.88
N ALA A 105 -17.77 -1.16 78.77
CA ALA A 105 -17.23 -2.49 78.53
C ALA A 105 -18.31 -3.55 78.82
N LEU A 106 -18.70 -4.34 77.83
CA LEU A 106 -19.75 -5.35 77.92
C LEU A 106 -19.26 -6.68 77.35
N GLY A 107 -18.99 -7.66 78.19
CA GLY A 107 -18.48 -8.98 77.82
C GLY A 107 -17.42 -9.47 78.81
N TRP A 108 -17.20 -10.79 78.87
CA TRP A 108 -16.14 -11.34 79.72
C TRP A 108 -14.78 -10.85 79.21
N ARG A 109 -13.97 -10.27 80.11
CA ARG A 109 -12.69 -9.61 79.78
C ARG A 109 -12.77 -8.49 78.74
N ALA A 110 -13.93 -7.86 78.55
CA ALA A 110 -14.00 -6.64 77.74
C ALA A 110 -13.27 -5.49 78.44
N VAL A 111 -12.48 -4.70 77.70
CA VAL A 111 -11.68 -3.59 78.24
C VAL A 111 -12.00 -2.29 77.50
N ALA A 112 -12.41 -1.24 78.22
CA ALA A 112 -12.61 0.11 77.72
C ALA A 112 -11.88 1.13 78.62
N ASP A 113 -10.65 1.48 78.27
CA ASP A 113 -9.73 2.23 79.16
C ASP A 113 -9.74 3.76 78.93
N ALA A 114 -10.15 4.21 77.74
CA ALA A 114 -10.09 5.63 77.37
C ALA A 114 -11.45 6.35 77.45
N GLU A 115 -11.41 7.69 77.44
CA GLU A 115 -12.62 8.54 77.49
C GLU A 115 -13.60 8.17 76.37
N ARG A 116 -14.84 7.82 76.75
CA ARG A 116 -15.93 7.40 75.84
C ARG A 116 -15.57 6.23 74.93
N ALA A 117 -14.63 5.38 75.33
CA ALA A 117 -14.36 4.12 74.65
C ALA A 117 -15.52 3.13 74.86
N THR A 118 -15.86 2.36 73.82
CA THR A 118 -16.93 1.36 73.88
C THR A 118 -16.38 0.00 73.44
N ALA A 119 -16.38 -0.99 74.31
CA ALA A 119 -16.02 -2.38 74.03
C ALA A 119 -17.23 -3.30 74.28
N LEU A 120 -17.64 -4.06 73.27
CA LEU A 120 -18.77 -5.00 73.33
C LEU A 120 -18.37 -6.35 72.74
N GLY A 121 -18.15 -7.35 73.60
CA GLY A 121 -17.78 -8.71 73.22
C GLY A 121 -16.81 -9.36 74.21
N HIS A 122 -16.68 -10.68 74.12
CA HIS A 122 -15.65 -11.43 74.84
C HIS A 122 -14.27 -10.94 74.39
N LEU A 123 -13.38 -10.53 75.31
CA LEU A 123 -12.05 -9.98 75.01
C LEU A 123 -12.00 -8.71 74.13
N ALA A 124 -13.14 -8.05 73.88
CA ALA A 124 -13.16 -6.80 73.11
C ALA A 124 -12.36 -5.70 73.82
N THR A 125 -11.49 -5.00 73.10
CA THR A 125 -10.56 -4.00 73.67
C THR A 125 -10.70 -2.67 72.95
N ALA A 126 -11.01 -1.60 73.70
CA ALA A 126 -11.13 -0.23 73.21
C ALA A 126 -10.27 0.70 74.09
N GLN A 127 -9.09 1.10 73.59
CA GLN A 127 -8.09 1.87 74.35
C GLN A 127 -7.87 3.30 73.83
N GLY A 128 -8.45 3.66 72.69
CA GLY A 128 -8.40 5.01 72.15
C GLY A 128 -9.52 5.92 72.66
N VAL A 129 -9.28 7.23 72.70
CA VAL A 129 -10.33 8.21 73.04
C VAL A 129 -11.44 8.13 71.98
N ARG A 130 -12.68 7.92 72.43
CA ARG A 130 -13.86 7.69 71.56
C ARG A 130 -13.71 6.49 70.61
N SER A 131 -12.90 5.48 70.97
CA SER A 131 -12.80 4.27 70.16
C SER A 131 -13.98 3.31 70.39
N THR A 132 -14.26 2.46 69.41
CA THR A 132 -15.37 1.48 69.46
C THR A 132 -14.86 0.11 69.01
N ALA A 133 -14.98 -0.91 69.85
CA ALA A 133 -14.69 -2.30 69.57
C ALA A 133 -15.95 -3.15 69.78
N VAL A 134 -16.44 -3.82 68.73
CA VAL A 134 -17.65 -4.65 68.80
C VAL A 134 -17.39 -6.00 68.13
N GLY A 135 -17.34 -7.07 68.92
CA GLY A 135 -17.01 -8.41 68.44
C GLY A 135 -16.15 -9.17 69.44
N GLU A 136 -16.06 -10.48 69.29
CA GLU A 136 -15.13 -11.27 70.09
C GLU A 136 -13.69 -10.93 69.67
N ASN A 137 -12.86 -10.56 70.64
CA ASN A 137 -11.47 -10.14 70.43
C ASN A 137 -11.29 -8.98 69.42
N ALA A 138 -12.30 -8.11 69.26
CA ALA A 138 -12.17 -6.88 68.47
C ALA A 138 -11.25 -5.88 69.19
N ASP A 139 -10.32 -5.25 68.48
CA ASP A 139 -9.27 -4.40 69.05
C ASP A 139 -9.23 -3.00 68.40
N ALA A 140 -9.53 -1.97 69.18
CA ALA A 140 -9.57 -0.57 68.77
C ALA A 140 -8.64 0.27 69.67
N GLN A 141 -7.36 0.33 69.31
CA GLN A 141 -6.29 0.82 70.19
C GLN A 141 -6.09 2.34 70.21
N THR A 142 -6.51 3.04 69.15
CA THR A 142 -6.14 4.43 68.88
C THR A 142 -7.33 5.38 68.85
N ASP A 143 -7.07 6.68 69.01
CA ASP A 143 -8.13 7.68 69.07
C ASP A 143 -9.05 7.62 67.84
N PHE A 144 -10.36 7.68 68.09
CA PHE A 144 -11.43 7.61 67.09
C PHE A 144 -11.50 6.31 66.27
N SER A 145 -10.72 5.27 66.61
CA SER A 145 -10.73 4.03 65.86
C SER A 145 -12.02 3.21 66.10
N THR A 146 -12.48 2.50 65.08
CA THR A 146 -13.67 1.65 65.14
C THR A 146 -13.35 0.27 64.58
N ALA A 147 -13.43 -0.77 65.42
CA ALA A 147 -13.29 -2.18 65.06
C ALA A 147 -14.63 -2.90 65.29
N ILE A 148 -15.22 -3.47 64.24
CA ILE A 148 -16.50 -4.18 64.30
C ILE A 148 -16.37 -5.52 63.57
N GLY A 149 -16.42 -6.63 64.32
CA GLY A 149 -16.22 -7.98 63.81
C GLY A 149 -15.37 -8.82 64.75
N ASN A 150 -15.48 -10.14 64.65
CA ASN A 150 -14.60 -11.05 65.38
C ASN A 150 -13.16 -10.81 64.95
N GLU A 151 -12.23 -10.67 65.90
CA GLU A 151 -10.80 -10.44 65.65
C GLU A 151 -10.49 -9.23 64.74
N SER A 152 -11.42 -8.26 64.62
CA SER A 152 -11.18 -7.04 63.85
C SER A 152 -10.19 -6.11 64.57
N ILE A 153 -9.27 -5.49 63.84
CA ILE A 153 -8.18 -4.67 64.39
C ILE A 153 -8.19 -3.28 63.74
N ALA A 154 -8.36 -2.24 64.54
CA ALA A 154 -8.26 -0.84 64.13
C ALA A 154 -7.20 -0.11 64.99
N ASN A 155 -5.96 -0.07 64.50
CA ASN A 155 -4.78 0.46 65.22
C ASN A 155 -4.27 1.80 64.68
N GLY A 156 -4.88 2.32 63.62
CA GLY A 156 -4.62 3.67 63.13
C GLY A 156 -5.51 4.71 63.80
N VAL A 157 -5.01 5.93 64.00
CA VAL A 157 -5.88 7.05 64.44
C VAL A 157 -6.96 7.25 63.38
N ASP A 158 -8.22 7.36 63.79
CA ASP A 158 -9.37 7.49 62.87
C ASP A 158 -9.50 6.29 61.89
N ALA A 159 -9.03 5.10 62.27
CA ALA A 159 -9.15 3.89 61.46
C ALA A 159 -10.51 3.20 61.64
N LEU A 160 -11.02 2.62 60.56
CA LEU A 160 -12.25 1.84 60.52
C LEU A 160 -11.97 0.42 60.03
N ALA A 161 -12.22 -0.60 60.85
CA ALA A 161 -12.16 -2.01 60.49
C ALA A 161 -13.55 -2.64 60.72
N VAL A 162 -14.17 -3.18 59.66
CA VAL A 162 -15.48 -3.83 59.73
C VAL A 162 -15.46 -5.16 59.00
N GLY A 163 -15.54 -6.26 59.73
CA GLY A 163 -15.49 -7.62 59.19
C GLY A 163 -14.74 -8.58 60.12
N ASP A 164 -14.98 -9.87 59.94
CA ASP A 164 -14.18 -10.94 60.56
C ASP A 164 -12.71 -10.77 60.18
N THR A 165 -11.82 -10.68 61.17
CA THR A 165 -10.37 -10.48 61.00
C THR A 165 -9.98 -9.30 60.08
N ALA A 166 -10.81 -8.26 59.97
CA ALA A 166 -10.50 -7.07 59.18
C ALA A 166 -9.42 -6.23 59.88
N VAL A 167 -8.46 -5.67 59.13
CA VAL A 167 -7.28 -4.99 59.69
C VAL A 167 -7.08 -3.61 59.08
N ALA A 168 -7.11 -2.58 59.92
CA ALA A 168 -6.85 -1.19 59.57
C ALA A 168 -5.70 -0.63 60.44
N MET A 169 -4.49 -0.55 59.89
CA MET A 169 -3.27 -0.21 60.65
C MET A 169 -2.81 1.25 60.49
N GLY A 170 -3.14 1.90 59.38
CA GLY A 170 -2.66 3.25 59.07
C GLY A 170 -3.59 4.34 59.59
N ASN A 171 -3.10 5.58 59.72
CA ASN A 171 -3.96 6.70 60.07
C ASN A 171 -5.02 6.96 58.99
N SER A 172 -6.27 7.17 59.40
CA SER A 172 -7.43 7.38 58.54
C SER A 172 -7.61 6.27 57.48
N THR A 173 -7.33 5.01 57.85
CA THR A 173 -7.56 3.85 56.97
C THR A 173 -8.96 3.26 57.12
N THR A 174 -9.48 2.65 56.06
CA THR A 174 -10.75 1.94 56.09
C THR A 174 -10.58 0.51 55.55
N ALA A 175 -10.96 -0.50 56.31
CA ALA A 175 -11.00 -1.90 55.90
C ALA A 175 -12.41 -2.44 56.15
N VAL A 176 -13.12 -2.82 55.09
CA VAL A 176 -14.51 -3.31 55.17
C VAL A 176 -14.63 -4.60 54.37
N GLY A 177 -14.90 -5.71 55.05
CA GLY A 177 -14.92 -7.06 54.49
C GLY A 177 -14.10 -8.01 55.34
N GLY A 178 -14.46 -9.30 55.35
CA GLY A 178 -13.69 -10.31 56.08
C GLY A 178 -12.25 -10.37 55.56
N GLU A 179 -11.26 -10.49 56.44
CA GLU A 179 -9.84 -10.54 56.09
C GLU A 179 -9.34 -9.35 55.23
N SER A 180 -10.09 -8.24 55.17
CA SER A 180 -9.66 -7.05 54.42
C SER A 180 -8.55 -6.33 55.17
N VAL A 181 -7.59 -5.75 54.44
CA VAL A 181 -6.39 -5.15 55.03
C VAL A 181 -6.09 -3.78 54.41
N ALA A 182 -6.05 -2.74 55.25
CA ALA A 182 -5.59 -1.40 54.90
C ALA A 182 -4.38 -1.02 55.79
N MET A 183 -3.19 -0.94 55.19
CA MET A 183 -1.93 -0.86 55.97
C MET A 183 -1.40 0.56 56.15
N ASN A 184 -1.39 1.37 55.09
CA ASN A 184 -0.69 2.66 55.05
C ASN A 184 -1.66 3.85 55.14
N PRO A 185 -1.20 5.05 55.55
CA PRO A 185 -2.07 6.20 55.77
C PRO A 185 -3.01 6.50 54.59
N GLY A 186 -4.30 6.72 54.90
CA GLY A 186 -5.33 7.03 53.92
C GLY A 186 -5.68 5.89 52.94
N SER A 187 -5.18 4.67 53.17
CA SER A 187 -5.55 3.50 52.36
C SER A 187 -6.96 2.99 52.68
N SER A 188 -7.66 2.48 51.68
CA SER A 188 -9.02 1.95 51.80
C SER A 188 -9.17 0.61 51.11
N ALA A 189 -9.66 -0.41 51.82
CA ALA A 189 -9.93 -1.75 51.33
C ALA A 189 -11.41 -2.10 51.53
N PHE A 190 -12.11 -2.49 50.46
CA PHE A 190 -13.51 -2.90 50.49
C PHE A 190 -13.68 -4.25 49.78
N GLY A 191 -14.08 -5.29 50.48
CA GLY A 191 -14.26 -6.65 49.94
C GLY A 191 -13.58 -7.72 50.79
N TRP A 192 -14.00 -8.99 50.67
CA TRP A 192 -13.31 -10.10 51.33
C TRP A 192 -11.87 -10.17 50.79
N GLN A 193 -10.87 -10.25 51.67
CA GLN A 193 -9.45 -10.29 51.29
C GLN A 193 -8.97 -9.11 50.39
N ALA A 194 -9.67 -7.98 50.37
CA ALA A 194 -9.19 -6.78 49.70
C ALA A 194 -7.94 -6.23 50.41
N LEU A 195 -6.90 -5.89 49.65
CA LEU A 195 -5.58 -5.52 50.16
C LEU A 195 -5.15 -4.13 49.65
N ALA A 196 -5.22 -3.12 50.51
CA ALA A 196 -4.73 -1.77 50.25
C ALA A 196 -3.44 -1.53 51.04
N THR A 197 -2.29 -1.76 50.40
CA THR A 197 -0.96 -1.62 51.01
C THR A 197 -0.22 -0.37 50.57
N GLY A 198 -0.66 0.34 49.53
CA GLY A 198 -0.11 1.64 49.17
C GLY A 198 -0.58 2.76 50.10
N GLU A 199 0.21 3.82 50.24
CA GLU A 199 -0.29 5.05 50.90
C GLU A 199 -1.33 5.74 49.98
N ARG A 200 -2.47 6.17 50.55
CA ARG A 200 -3.61 6.74 49.82
C ARG A 200 -4.15 5.83 48.70
N SER A 201 -3.98 4.51 48.83
CA SER A 201 -4.44 3.55 47.82
C SER A 201 -5.86 3.08 48.09
N THR A 202 -6.58 2.62 47.06
CA THR A 202 -7.97 2.13 47.19
C THR A 202 -8.16 0.80 46.49
N ALA A 203 -8.44 -0.26 47.24
CA ALA A 203 -8.77 -1.59 46.73
C ALA A 203 -10.26 -1.91 46.94
N ILE A 204 -10.97 -2.27 45.88
CA ILE A 204 -12.41 -2.60 45.92
C ILE A 204 -12.67 -3.91 45.17
N GLY A 205 -13.08 -4.96 45.87
CA GLY A 205 -13.37 -6.27 45.29
C GLY A 205 -12.75 -7.41 46.09
N HIS A 206 -13.21 -8.63 45.84
CA HIS A 206 -12.58 -9.83 46.41
C HIS A 206 -11.16 -9.96 45.84
N LEU A 207 -10.15 -10.13 46.71
CA LEU A 207 -8.72 -10.21 46.33
C LEU A 207 -8.15 -8.97 45.60
N ALA A 208 -8.87 -7.85 45.55
CA ALA A 208 -8.35 -6.64 44.92
C ALA A 208 -7.08 -6.16 45.66
N GLN A 209 -6.01 -5.87 44.92
CA GLN A 209 -4.72 -5.47 45.46
C GLN A 209 -4.30 -4.07 44.98
N SER A 210 -4.09 -3.15 45.91
CA SER A 210 -3.58 -1.81 45.63
C SER A 210 -2.30 -1.57 46.42
N GLY A 211 -1.15 -1.80 45.78
CA GLY A 211 0.18 -1.70 46.40
C GLY A 211 0.92 -0.41 46.12
N GLY A 212 0.60 0.26 45.01
CA GLY A 212 1.23 1.52 44.63
C GLY A 212 0.77 2.71 45.46
N PHE A 213 1.65 3.71 45.62
CA PHE A 213 1.27 5.00 46.21
C PHE A 213 0.19 5.66 45.36
N ALA A 214 -0.93 6.04 45.99
CA ALA A 214 -2.12 6.59 45.33
C ALA A 214 -2.68 5.72 44.19
N SER A 215 -2.53 4.39 44.27
CA SER A 215 -3.09 3.47 43.29
C SER A 215 -4.56 3.14 43.57
N THR A 216 -5.28 2.68 42.56
CA THR A 216 -6.67 2.26 42.67
C THR A 216 -6.86 0.93 41.95
N SER A 217 -7.36 -0.07 42.66
CA SER A 217 -7.80 -1.33 42.07
C SER A 217 -9.29 -1.58 42.34
N MET A 218 -10.03 -2.00 41.31
CA MET A 218 -11.46 -2.29 41.39
C MET A 218 -11.85 -3.49 40.53
N GLY A 219 -12.40 -4.53 41.16
CA GLY A 219 -12.75 -5.80 40.53
C GLY A 219 -12.19 -6.99 41.31
N GLU A 220 -12.69 -8.19 41.01
CA GLU A 220 -12.11 -9.42 41.56
C GLU A 220 -10.64 -9.56 41.11
N ALA A 221 -9.73 -9.73 42.06
CA ALA A 221 -8.29 -9.87 41.83
C ALA A 221 -7.63 -8.73 41.02
N ALA A 222 -8.27 -7.55 40.90
CA ALA A 222 -7.68 -6.40 40.22
C ALA A 222 -6.43 -5.91 40.98
N ALA A 223 -5.33 -5.66 40.29
CA ALA A 223 -4.03 -5.34 40.91
C ALA A 223 -3.41 -4.05 40.36
N ALA A 224 -3.28 -3.02 41.21
CA ALA A 224 -2.60 -1.77 40.91
C ALA A 224 -1.34 -1.61 41.80
N LEU A 225 -0.20 -2.06 41.29
CA LEU A 225 1.08 -2.18 42.01
C LEU A 225 1.99 -0.96 41.81
N GLY A 226 1.88 -0.29 40.66
CA GLY A 226 2.66 0.90 40.34
C GLY A 226 2.12 2.19 40.97
N ARG A 227 2.98 3.20 41.14
CA ARG A 227 2.56 4.50 41.69
C ARG A 227 1.53 5.18 40.79
N GLY A 228 0.40 5.59 41.36
CA GLY A 228 -0.71 6.17 40.61
C GLY A 228 -1.35 5.20 39.62
N GLY A 229 -1.07 3.90 39.74
CA GLY A 229 -1.63 2.87 38.88
C GLY A 229 -3.14 2.74 39.07
N ILE A 230 -3.85 2.47 37.98
CA ILE A 230 -5.30 2.25 37.96
C ILE A 230 -5.55 0.89 37.32
N ALA A 231 -6.18 -0.02 38.05
CA ALA A 231 -6.59 -1.33 37.56
C ALA A 231 -8.08 -1.52 37.81
N ILE A 232 -8.89 -1.53 36.75
CA ILE A 232 -10.35 -1.66 36.87
C ILE A 232 -10.83 -2.76 35.93
N GLY A 233 -11.23 -3.89 36.49
CA GLY A 233 -11.62 -5.09 35.75
C GLY A 233 -11.41 -6.32 36.61
N GLY A 234 -12.38 -7.23 36.60
CA GLY A 234 -12.27 -8.47 37.35
C GLY A 234 -11.50 -9.53 36.59
N ASN A 235 -11.07 -10.58 37.28
CA ASN A 235 -10.58 -11.79 36.65
C ASN A 235 -11.76 -12.54 36.00
N THR A 236 -11.63 -12.92 34.73
CA THR A 236 -12.66 -13.73 34.04
C THR A 236 -12.21 -15.12 33.63
N ASP A 237 -10.90 -15.41 33.71
CA ASP A 237 -10.25 -16.60 33.15
C ASP A 237 -9.66 -17.56 34.19
N GLY A 238 -9.67 -17.20 35.48
CA GLY A 238 -9.01 -17.93 36.56
C GLY A 238 -7.50 -17.66 36.70
N GLY A 239 -6.98 -16.63 36.02
CA GLY A 239 -5.64 -16.08 36.17
C GLY A 239 -5.35 -15.52 37.58
N ALA A 240 -4.09 -15.08 37.77
CA ALA A 240 -3.63 -14.57 39.07
C ALA A 240 -4.21 -13.20 39.42
N PHE A 241 -4.55 -12.41 38.40
CA PHE A 241 -5.07 -11.05 38.53
C PHE A 241 -6.20 -10.84 37.52
N GLY A 242 -7.09 -9.89 37.79
CA GLY A 242 -8.01 -9.34 36.79
C GLY A 242 -7.30 -8.29 35.95
N ALA A 243 -7.77 -7.04 36.01
CA ALA A 243 -6.97 -5.92 35.49
C ALA A 243 -5.66 -5.77 36.27
N LEU A 244 -4.55 -5.55 35.57
CA LEU A 244 -3.20 -5.48 36.14
C LEU A 244 -2.44 -4.23 35.68
N ALA A 245 -2.03 -3.38 36.61
CA ALA A 245 -1.13 -2.25 36.39
C ALA A 245 0.12 -2.37 37.27
N THR A 246 1.26 -2.78 36.70
CA THR A 246 2.47 -3.13 37.47
C THR A 246 3.38 -1.95 37.78
N ASP A 247 3.54 -1.03 36.83
CA ASP A 247 4.50 0.08 36.88
C ASP A 247 3.84 1.46 36.99
N ASP A 248 4.66 2.48 37.23
CA ASP A 248 4.22 3.85 37.49
C ASP A 248 3.33 4.41 36.38
N ALA A 249 2.21 5.01 36.80
CA ALA A 249 1.17 5.57 35.93
C ALA A 249 0.54 4.57 34.94
N GLY A 250 0.65 3.26 35.18
CA GLY A 250 -0.04 2.24 34.40
C GLY A 250 -1.56 2.33 34.55
N ILE A 251 -2.29 2.21 33.45
CA ILE A 251 -3.76 2.21 33.42
C ILE A 251 -4.23 0.95 32.72
N ALA A 252 -4.85 0.04 33.47
CA ALA A 252 -5.50 -1.17 32.97
C ALA A 252 -7.01 -1.08 33.22
N LEU A 253 -7.81 -1.03 32.16
CA LEU A 253 -9.27 -0.94 32.21
C LEU A 253 -9.92 -2.03 31.35
N GLY A 254 -10.62 -2.97 31.99
CA GLY A 254 -11.19 -4.16 31.36
C GLY A 254 -10.76 -5.41 32.11
N SER A 255 -11.61 -6.43 32.11
CA SER A 255 -11.24 -7.75 32.65
C SER A 255 -9.98 -8.24 31.94
N ASP A 256 -9.02 -8.72 32.74
CA ASP A 256 -7.75 -9.29 32.27
C ASP A 256 -6.88 -8.34 31.40
N SER A 257 -7.13 -7.02 31.48
CA SER A 257 -6.28 -6.01 30.82
C SER A 257 -4.96 -5.80 31.58
N GLU A 258 -3.85 -5.65 30.84
CA GLU A 258 -2.51 -5.57 31.42
C GLU A 258 -1.72 -4.34 30.94
N ALA A 259 -1.41 -3.44 31.87
CA ALA A 259 -0.47 -2.33 31.69
C ALA A 259 0.83 -2.62 32.46
N ARG A 260 1.84 -3.15 31.75
CA ARG A 260 3.00 -3.80 32.38
C ARG A 260 4.25 -2.91 32.53
N GLN A 261 4.26 -1.73 31.92
CA GLN A 261 5.39 -0.80 31.92
C GLN A 261 4.97 0.62 32.33
N VAL A 262 5.98 1.47 32.56
CA VAL A 262 5.78 2.88 32.91
C VAL A 262 4.97 3.60 31.83
N GLY A 263 3.89 4.27 32.25
CA GLY A 263 3.01 5.04 31.37
C GLY A 263 2.19 4.20 30.39
N ALA A 264 2.20 2.87 30.51
CA ALA A 264 1.41 1.99 29.66
C ALA A 264 -0.09 2.14 29.93
N ILE A 265 -0.88 2.12 28.85
CA ILE A 265 -2.33 2.21 28.92
C ILE A 265 -2.93 1.03 28.14
N ALA A 266 -3.62 0.15 28.86
CA ALA A 266 -4.36 -0.99 28.33
C ALA A 266 -5.85 -0.81 28.63
N ILE A 267 -6.68 -0.75 27.59
CA ILE A 267 -8.13 -0.56 27.73
C ILE A 267 -8.84 -1.53 26.80
N GLY A 268 -9.53 -2.51 27.36
CA GLY A 268 -10.23 -3.55 26.61
C GLY A 268 -10.33 -4.80 27.46
N SER A 269 -11.54 -5.36 27.52
CA SER A 269 -11.76 -6.66 28.15
C SER A 269 -11.56 -7.77 27.13
N ASP A 270 -11.15 -8.93 27.61
CA ASP A 270 -11.33 -10.19 26.91
C ASP A 270 -12.80 -10.33 26.45
N ALA A 271 -13.00 -10.61 25.15
CA ALA A 271 -14.33 -10.82 24.56
C ALA A 271 -14.61 -12.29 24.20
N ASP A 272 -13.61 -13.17 24.20
CA ASP A 272 -13.71 -14.52 23.68
C ASP A 272 -13.30 -15.64 24.67
N GLY A 273 -12.77 -15.26 25.84
CA GLY A 273 -12.50 -16.13 26.97
C GLY A 273 -11.18 -16.90 26.86
N ASP A 274 -10.23 -16.43 26.04
CA ASP A 274 -8.92 -17.08 25.86
C ASP A 274 -7.82 -16.61 26.83
N GLY A 275 -8.11 -15.58 27.64
CA GLY A 275 -7.36 -15.24 28.85
C GLY A 275 -6.53 -13.95 28.82
N ASP A 276 -6.44 -13.24 27.69
CA ASP A 276 -5.70 -11.97 27.63
C ASP A 276 -6.65 -10.82 27.22
N GLY A 277 -6.81 -9.79 28.06
CA GLY A 277 -7.47 -8.54 27.67
C GLY A 277 -6.58 -7.67 26.76
N ALA A 278 -6.81 -6.35 26.76
CA ALA A 278 -5.83 -5.45 26.14
C ALA A 278 -4.46 -5.55 26.86
N VAL A 279 -3.36 -5.66 26.11
CA VAL A 279 -2.00 -5.77 26.67
C VAL A 279 -1.11 -4.64 26.18
N ALA A 280 -0.61 -3.83 27.10
CA ALA A 280 0.40 -2.80 26.88
C ALA A 280 1.69 -3.13 27.68
N ASP A 281 2.70 -3.69 27.01
CA ASP A 281 3.97 -4.14 27.59
C ASP A 281 5.20 -3.32 27.14
N GLY A 282 4.98 -2.26 26.37
CA GLY A 282 6.01 -1.27 26.06
C GLY A 282 5.95 -0.05 26.98
N VAL A 283 7.09 0.61 27.19
CA VAL A 283 7.12 1.93 27.86
C VAL A 283 6.33 2.93 27.02
N ASP A 284 5.42 3.68 27.64
CA ASP A 284 4.49 4.61 26.95
C ASP A 284 3.66 3.92 25.84
N ALA A 285 3.38 2.62 25.95
CA ALA A 285 2.54 1.90 25.00
C ALA A 285 1.04 2.15 25.25
N LEU A 286 0.27 2.19 24.17
CA LEU A 286 -1.19 2.33 24.20
C LEU A 286 -1.85 1.15 23.48
N ALA A 287 -2.59 0.32 24.21
CA ALA A 287 -3.46 -0.73 23.69
C ALA A 287 -4.92 -0.39 24.01
N LEU A 288 -5.76 -0.26 22.98
CA LEU A 288 -7.20 0.04 23.12
C LEU A 288 -8.04 -0.87 22.21
N GLY A 289 -8.79 -1.79 22.80
CA GLY A 289 -9.59 -2.82 22.13
C GLY A 289 -9.44 -4.17 22.83
N ALA A 290 -10.44 -5.05 22.69
CA ALA A 290 -10.31 -6.45 23.13
C ALA A 290 -9.10 -7.08 22.44
N ASP A 291 -8.19 -7.66 23.21
CA ASP A 291 -7.01 -8.39 22.73
C ASP A 291 -6.06 -7.51 21.87
N ALA A 292 -6.13 -6.19 22.04
CA ALA A 292 -5.18 -5.26 21.43
C ALA A 292 -3.81 -5.41 22.13
N MET A 293 -2.74 -5.55 21.35
CA MET A 293 -1.39 -5.81 21.85
C MET A 293 -0.41 -4.71 21.42
N ALA A 294 0.04 -3.90 22.38
CA ALA A 294 1.07 -2.87 22.23
C ALA A 294 2.33 -3.26 23.03
N ILE A 295 3.24 -4.00 22.39
CA ILE A 295 4.40 -4.65 23.05
C ILE A 295 5.67 -3.81 22.90
N GLY A 296 5.82 -3.09 21.79
CA GLY A 296 7.00 -2.25 21.56
C GLY A 296 6.97 -0.95 22.37
N ASN A 297 8.14 -0.35 22.63
CA ASN A 297 8.20 0.96 23.28
C ASN A 297 7.56 2.04 22.40
N SER A 298 6.80 2.94 23.03
CA SER A 298 6.09 4.06 22.40
C SER A 298 5.20 3.61 21.23
N THR A 299 4.54 2.45 21.38
CA THR A 299 3.64 1.89 20.36
C THR A 299 2.19 2.29 20.59
N THR A 300 1.38 2.16 19.53
CA THR A 300 -0.07 2.33 19.62
C THR A 300 -0.77 1.20 18.87
N ALA A 301 -1.59 0.42 19.57
CA ALA A 301 -2.49 -0.58 19.03
C ALA A 301 -3.94 -0.18 19.36
N LEU A 302 -4.72 0.20 18.35
CA LEU A 302 -6.10 0.64 18.48
C LEU A 302 -7.02 -0.22 17.62
N GLY A 303 -7.97 -0.91 18.23
CA GLY A 303 -8.88 -1.86 17.60
C GLY A 303 -8.70 -3.25 18.18
N GLY A 304 -9.77 -4.05 18.18
CA GLY A 304 -9.68 -5.41 18.70
C GLY A 304 -8.67 -6.25 17.92
N GLU A 305 -7.91 -7.11 18.59
CA GLU A 305 -6.87 -7.96 18.00
C GLU A 305 -5.79 -7.17 17.20
N SER A 306 -5.67 -5.86 17.41
CA SER A 306 -4.63 -5.06 16.75
C SER A 306 -3.26 -5.34 17.39
N LEU A 307 -2.20 -5.35 16.60
CA LEU A 307 -0.86 -5.73 17.05
C LEU A 307 0.18 -4.68 16.63
N ALA A 308 0.84 -4.07 17.62
CA ALA A 308 2.00 -3.19 17.45
C ALA A 308 3.14 -3.69 18.35
N ASN A 309 4.12 -4.43 17.79
CA ASN A 309 5.10 -5.18 18.60
C ASN A 309 6.57 -4.75 18.41
N THR A 310 6.80 -3.64 17.71
CA THR A 310 8.14 -3.09 17.43
C THR A 310 8.20 -1.62 17.86
N PRO A 311 9.38 -1.06 18.18
CA PRO A 311 9.48 0.32 18.66
C PRO A 311 8.86 1.34 17.70
N GLY A 312 8.04 2.24 18.25
CA GLY A 312 7.38 3.32 17.51
C GLY A 312 6.34 2.87 16.48
N SER A 313 5.96 1.58 16.44
CA SER A 313 4.96 1.11 15.49
C SER A 313 3.53 1.49 15.91
N THR A 314 2.66 1.65 14.92
CA THR A 314 1.28 2.11 15.10
C THR A 314 0.34 1.22 14.30
N ALA A 315 -0.59 0.52 14.96
CA ALA A 315 -1.65 -0.28 14.36
C ALA A 315 -3.02 0.32 14.72
N LEU A 316 -3.80 0.72 13.72
CA LEU A 316 -5.13 1.33 13.89
C LEU A 316 -6.17 0.58 13.05
N GLY A 317 -7.00 -0.25 13.68
CA GLY A 317 -8.07 -1.04 13.07
C GLY A 317 -8.16 -2.44 13.68
N TRP A 318 -9.33 -3.08 13.59
CA TRP A 318 -9.46 -4.48 14.00
C TRP A 318 -8.52 -5.37 13.20
N GLN A 319 -7.73 -6.21 13.89
CA GLN A 319 -6.69 -7.05 13.30
C GLN A 319 -5.62 -6.28 12.48
N ALA A 320 -5.44 -4.98 12.69
CA ALA A 320 -4.33 -4.24 12.08
C ALA A 320 -3.00 -4.69 12.70
N ARG A 321 -1.95 -4.89 11.89
CA ARG A 321 -0.65 -5.43 12.31
C ARG A 321 0.49 -4.52 11.88
N ALA A 322 1.16 -3.88 12.83
CA ALA A 322 2.37 -3.09 12.61
C ALA A 322 3.56 -3.80 13.26
N THR A 323 4.26 -4.63 12.48
CA THR A 323 5.35 -5.50 12.94
C THR A 323 6.74 -5.10 12.44
N GLY A 324 6.84 -4.10 11.57
CA GLY A 324 8.13 -3.47 11.22
C GLY A 324 8.45 -2.31 12.16
N GLU A 325 9.72 -1.99 12.40
CA GLU A 325 10.11 -0.86 13.26
C GLU A 325 9.58 0.45 12.69
N MET A 326 8.95 1.31 13.51
CA MET A 326 8.25 2.52 13.05
C MET A 326 7.20 2.28 11.94
N GLY A 327 6.72 1.03 11.78
CA GLY A 327 5.69 0.67 10.82
C GLY A 327 4.33 1.23 11.21
N THR A 328 3.53 1.65 10.24
CA THR A 328 2.19 2.20 10.47
C THR A 328 1.15 1.43 9.65
N ALA A 329 0.27 0.68 10.33
CA ALA A 329 -0.85 -0.04 9.74
C ALA A 329 -2.17 0.65 10.12
N VAL A 330 -2.97 1.06 9.13
CA VAL A 330 -4.25 1.75 9.33
C VAL A 330 -5.33 1.09 8.47
N GLY A 331 -6.27 0.39 9.10
CA GLY A 331 -7.37 -0.32 8.45
C GLY A 331 -7.54 -1.75 8.96
N HIS A 332 -8.73 -2.30 8.74
CA HIS A 332 -9.07 -3.69 9.04
C HIS A 332 -8.08 -4.65 8.37
N GLN A 333 -7.41 -5.52 9.14
CA GLN A 333 -6.44 -6.51 8.62
C GLN A 333 -5.26 -5.90 7.82
N SER A 334 -5.01 -4.60 7.95
CA SER A 334 -3.83 -3.96 7.33
C SER A 334 -2.54 -4.46 7.97
N THR A 335 -1.48 -4.65 7.19
CA THR A 335 -0.20 -5.20 7.64
C THR A 335 0.98 -4.33 7.18
N ALA A 336 1.65 -3.66 8.11
CA ALA A 336 2.91 -2.94 7.90
C ALA A 336 4.05 -3.72 8.56
N SER A 337 4.72 -4.59 7.79
CA SER A 337 5.75 -5.51 8.30
C SER A 337 7.18 -5.16 7.86
N GLY A 338 7.36 -4.25 6.90
CA GLY A 338 8.67 -3.67 6.59
C GLY A 338 9.03 -2.53 7.55
N ASP A 339 10.31 -2.26 7.74
CA ASP A 339 10.74 -1.14 8.58
C ASP A 339 10.35 0.20 7.94
N GLN A 340 9.88 1.16 8.75
CA GLN A 340 9.39 2.46 8.28
C GLN A 340 8.29 2.38 7.21
N SER A 341 7.57 1.25 7.15
CA SER A 341 6.53 1.03 6.15
C SER A 341 5.18 1.64 6.54
N PHE A 342 4.34 1.92 5.55
CA PHE A 342 2.99 2.42 5.74
C PHE A 342 1.98 1.57 4.97
N ALA A 343 1.04 0.92 5.66
CA ALA A 343 -0.07 0.18 5.08
C ALA A 343 -1.40 0.84 5.47
N GLY A 344 -2.11 1.44 4.51
CA GLY A 344 -3.37 2.14 4.74
C GLY A 344 -4.51 1.57 3.89
N GLY A 345 -5.50 0.94 4.51
CA GLY A 345 -6.66 0.34 3.84
C GLY A 345 -6.88 -1.11 4.29
N GLU A 346 -8.09 -1.62 4.06
CA GLU A 346 -8.44 -3.01 4.36
C GLU A 346 -7.51 -4.00 3.64
N ASP A 347 -6.95 -4.97 4.34
CA ASP A 347 -6.04 -5.99 3.80
C ASP A 347 -4.82 -5.43 3.03
N SER A 348 -4.45 -4.16 3.25
CA SER A 348 -3.25 -3.58 2.64
C SER A 348 -1.98 -4.18 3.27
N VAL A 349 -0.96 -4.45 2.47
CA VAL A 349 0.30 -5.08 2.90
C VAL A 349 1.49 -4.26 2.44
N ALA A 350 2.21 -3.66 3.38
CA ALA A 350 3.50 -3.00 3.16
C ALA A 350 4.60 -3.83 3.86
N SER A 351 5.26 -4.71 3.10
CA SER A 351 6.25 -5.66 3.65
C SER A 351 7.68 -5.39 3.22
N GLY A 352 7.90 -4.40 2.35
CA GLY A 352 9.23 -3.91 2.01
C GLY A 352 9.63 -2.78 2.96
N ASP A 353 10.92 -2.66 3.25
CA ASP A 353 11.43 -1.52 4.02
C ASP A 353 11.16 -0.22 3.27
N ASN A 354 10.76 0.82 4.01
CA ASN A 354 10.38 2.13 3.48
C ASN A 354 9.22 2.07 2.46
N SER A 355 8.43 0.99 2.44
CA SER A 355 7.36 0.82 1.46
C SER A 355 6.04 1.47 1.88
N VAL A 356 5.21 1.81 0.89
CA VAL A 356 3.92 2.47 1.09
C VAL A 356 2.84 1.72 0.30
N ALA A 357 1.89 1.09 1.00
CA ALA A 357 0.70 0.47 0.43
C ALA A 357 -0.55 1.26 0.83
N ILE A 358 -1.32 1.78 -0.13
CA ILE A 358 -2.55 2.54 0.14
C ILE A 358 -3.71 2.02 -0.73
N GLY A 359 -4.74 1.52 -0.07
CA GLY A 359 -6.00 1.04 -0.63
C GLY A 359 -6.25 -0.45 -0.38
N ASN A 360 -7.49 -0.89 -0.61
CA ASN A 360 -7.92 -2.26 -0.31
C ASN A 360 -7.05 -3.29 -1.06
N THR A 361 -6.43 -4.22 -0.32
CA THR A 361 -5.52 -5.28 -0.82
C THR A 361 -4.28 -4.77 -1.58
N ALA A 362 -3.88 -3.50 -1.44
CA ALA A 362 -2.64 -2.99 -2.04
C ALA A 362 -1.41 -3.70 -1.45
N GLN A 363 -0.45 -4.08 -2.28
CA GLN A 363 0.74 -4.83 -1.87
C GLN A 363 2.02 -4.08 -2.30
N ALA A 364 2.77 -3.57 -1.33
CA ALA A 364 4.09 -2.94 -1.51
C ALA A 364 5.16 -3.81 -0.85
N THR A 365 5.67 -4.80 -1.58
CA THR A 365 6.57 -5.84 -1.06
C THR A 365 8.04 -5.63 -1.42
N GLY A 366 8.33 -4.73 -2.37
CA GLY A 366 9.71 -4.29 -2.64
C GLY A 366 10.18 -3.23 -1.65
N GLY A 367 11.47 -3.18 -1.33
CA GLY A 367 12.05 -2.05 -0.59
C GLY A 367 11.89 -0.73 -1.38
N ASP A 368 11.61 0.37 -0.69
CA ASP A 368 11.30 1.68 -1.28
C ASP A 368 10.14 1.67 -2.30
N SER A 369 9.26 0.67 -2.23
CA SER A 369 8.15 0.54 -3.19
C SER A 369 6.91 1.32 -2.76
N ILE A 370 6.15 1.81 -3.74
CA ILE A 370 4.89 2.52 -3.53
C ILE A 370 3.79 1.81 -4.33
N ALA A 371 2.74 1.36 -3.67
CA ALA A 371 1.52 0.80 -4.26
C ALA A 371 0.30 1.61 -3.80
N ILE A 372 -0.31 2.39 -4.69
CA ILE A 372 -1.50 3.18 -4.40
C ILE A 372 -2.63 2.79 -5.34
N GLY A 373 -3.69 2.23 -4.78
CA GLY A 373 -4.84 1.73 -5.53
C GLY A 373 -5.50 0.61 -4.76
N GLY A 374 -6.48 -0.05 -5.36
CA GLY A 374 -7.09 -1.19 -4.71
C GLY A 374 -7.76 -2.12 -5.69
N ASN A 375 -8.25 -3.21 -5.12
CA ASN A 375 -9.05 -4.16 -5.84
C ASN A 375 -10.52 -3.70 -5.85
N ARG A 376 -11.16 -3.71 -7.02
CA ARG A 376 -12.60 -3.39 -7.16
C ARG A 376 -13.46 -4.65 -7.24
N ASP A 377 -12.86 -5.81 -7.44
CA ASP A 377 -13.52 -7.08 -7.72
C ASP A 377 -13.66 -7.96 -6.46
N GLY A 378 -13.35 -7.42 -5.27
CA GLY A 378 -13.38 -8.16 -4.00
C GLY A 378 -12.21 -9.15 -3.84
N ALA A 379 -12.23 -10.02 -2.84
CA ALA A 379 -11.09 -10.88 -2.44
C ALA A 379 -10.45 -11.77 -3.55
N THR A 380 -11.12 -11.96 -4.69
CA THR A 380 -10.62 -12.76 -5.83
C THR A 380 -10.05 -11.93 -6.98
N GLY A 381 -10.16 -10.60 -6.91
CA GLY A 381 -9.62 -9.69 -7.92
C GLY A 381 -8.10 -9.52 -7.86
N PHE A 382 -7.55 -8.85 -8.87
CA PHE A 382 -6.15 -8.45 -8.88
C PHE A 382 -5.91 -7.31 -7.87
N SER A 383 -4.86 -7.42 -7.07
CA SER A 383 -4.35 -6.34 -6.22
C SER A 383 -3.54 -5.32 -7.01
N THR A 384 -3.35 -4.13 -6.45
CA THR A 384 -2.26 -3.22 -6.86
C THR A 384 -0.95 -3.77 -6.29
N VAL A 385 0.04 -4.08 -7.12
CA VAL A 385 1.25 -4.80 -6.70
C VAL A 385 2.52 -4.05 -7.09
N ALA A 386 3.29 -3.62 -6.10
CA ALA A 386 4.63 -3.06 -6.24
C ALA A 386 5.64 -4.00 -5.56
N SER A 387 6.22 -4.95 -6.30
CA SER A 387 7.10 -5.98 -5.72
C SER A 387 8.58 -5.85 -6.08
N GLY A 388 8.90 -5.05 -7.10
CA GLY A 388 10.29 -4.71 -7.39
C GLY A 388 10.83 -3.68 -6.39
N PRO A 389 12.15 -3.66 -6.11
CA PRO A 389 12.73 -2.58 -5.32
C PRO A 389 12.60 -1.24 -6.06
N SER A 390 12.34 -0.17 -5.31
CA SER A 390 12.17 1.21 -5.80
C SER A 390 11.10 1.37 -6.90
N THR A 391 10.04 0.55 -6.88
CA THR A 391 8.93 0.65 -7.84
C THR A 391 7.87 1.65 -7.43
N THR A 392 7.19 2.26 -8.40
CA THR A 392 6.01 3.10 -8.16
C THR A 392 4.81 2.58 -8.95
N VAL A 393 3.72 2.30 -8.24
CA VAL A 393 2.49 1.76 -8.80
C VAL A 393 1.30 2.60 -8.34
N VAL A 394 0.56 3.16 -9.28
CA VAL A 394 -0.64 3.95 -9.01
C VAL A 394 -1.78 3.52 -9.93
N GLY A 395 -2.91 3.14 -9.36
CA GLY A 395 -4.09 2.65 -10.08
C GLY A 395 -4.58 1.31 -9.55
N GLY A 396 -5.87 1.02 -9.69
CA GLY A 396 -6.38 -0.29 -9.28
C GLY A 396 -5.80 -1.40 -10.14
N GLN A 397 -5.46 -2.53 -9.53
CA GLN A 397 -5.03 -3.75 -10.24
C GLN A 397 -3.80 -3.58 -11.13
N SER A 398 -3.02 -2.50 -10.97
CA SER A 398 -1.76 -2.30 -11.69
C SER A 398 -0.62 -3.04 -11.01
N SER A 399 0.44 -3.29 -11.78
CA SER A 399 1.57 -4.09 -11.33
C SER A 399 2.89 -3.51 -11.81
N ALA A 400 3.86 -3.37 -10.91
CA ALA A 400 5.26 -3.19 -11.25
C ALA A 400 6.12 -4.16 -10.45
N ILE A 401 6.81 -5.04 -11.17
CA ILE A 401 7.60 -6.14 -10.57
C ILE A 401 9.10 -6.03 -10.88
N GLY A 402 9.47 -5.25 -11.91
CA GLY A 402 10.88 -5.00 -12.23
C GLY A 402 11.49 -3.94 -11.32
N ALA A 403 12.78 -4.05 -11.00
CA ALA A 403 13.48 -3.04 -10.20
C ALA A 403 13.40 -1.65 -10.86
N GLY A 404 13.00 -0.64 -10.10
CA GLY A 404 12.81 0.74 -10.59
C GLY A 404 11.69 0.91 -11.62
N ALA A 405 10.79 -0.06 -11.76
CA ALA A 405 9.67 0.02 -12.70
C ALA A 405 8.56 0.96 -12.20
N THR A 406 7.84 1.59 -13.13
CA THR A 406 6.74 2.51 -12.85
C THR A 406 5.49 2.09 -13.63
N ALA A 407 4.37 1.89 -12.94
CA ALA A 407 3.08 1.59 -13.55
C ALA A 407 2.00 2.58 -13.06
N TYR A 408 1.42 3.35 -13.97
CA TYR A 408 0.39 4.34 -13.65
C TYR A 408 -0.86 4.13 -14.53
N GLY A 409 -2.00 3.80 -13.92
CA GLY A 409 -3.27 3.54 -14.60
C GLY A 409 -3.92 2.22 -14.16
N TRP A 410 -5.24 2.08 -14.36
CA TRP A 410 -5.94 0.83 -14.06
C TRP A 410 -5.36 -0.31 -14.91
N ARG A 411 -4.91 -1.41 -14.27
CA ARG A 411 -4.28 -2.56 -14.94
C ARG A 411 -3.06 -2.22 -15.81
N ALA A 412 -2.35 -1.12 -15.52
CA ALA A 412 -1.04 -0.86 -16.09
C ALA A 412 -0.03 -1.91 -15.58
N ASN A 413 0.88 -2.38 -16.44
CA ASN A 413 1.79 -3.48 -16.13
C ASN A 413 3.23 -3.16 -16.59
N ALA A 414 4.15 -2.98 -15.64
CA ALA A 414 5.56 -2.73 -15.89
C ALA A 414 6.41 -3.90 -15.32
N THR A 415 6.74 -4.86 -16.17
CA THR A 415 7.32 -6.14 -15.71
C THR A 415 8.83 -6.22 -15.74
N ALA A 416 9.51 -5.31 -16.43
CA ALA A 416 10.95 -5.34 -16.61
C ALA A 416 11.67 -4.22 -15.84
N GLU A 417 12.99 -4.36 -15.68
CA GLU A 417 13.83 -3.37 -14.99
C GLU A 417 13.68 -1.98 -15.65
N ARG A 418 13.38 -0.96 -14.83
CA ARG A 418 13.19 0.43 -15.25
C ARG A 418 12.17 0.61 -16.38
N ALA A 419 11.23 -0.32 -16.51
CA ALA A 419 10.12 -0.20 -17.46
C ALA A 419 9.08 0.80 -16.94
N THR A 420 8.48 1.56 -17.84
CA THR A 420 7.48 2.59 -17.51
C THR A 420 6.21 2.35 -18.30
N ALA A 421 5.10 2.03 -17.63
CA ALA A 421 3.78 1.85 -18.22
C ALA A 421 2.81 2.94 -17.73
N LEU A 422 2.30 3.78 -18.62
CA LEU A 422 1.42 4.91 -18.31
C LEU A 422 0.12 4.80 -19.12
N GLY A 423 -0.96 4.33 -18.51
CA GLY A 423 -2.28 4.23 -19.13
C GLY A 423 -3.08 3.01 -18.69
N HIS A 424 -4.37 3.03 -19.00
CA HIS A 424 -5.24 1.87 -18.80
C HIS A 424 -4.75 0.69 -19.68
N LEU A 425 -4.46 -0.47 -19.09
CA LEU A 425 -3.92 -1.66 -19.80
C LEU A 425 -2.55 -1.44 -20.49
N ALA A 426 -1.83 -0.35 -20.19
CA ALA A 426 -0.50 -0.15 -20.75
C ALA A 426 0.47 -1.24 -20.25
N THR A 427 1.26 -1.83 -21.14
CA THR A 427 2.21 -2.91 -20.84
C THR A 427 3.62 -2.51 -21.25
N ALA A 428 4.56 -2.49 -20.32
CA ALA A 428 5.98 -2.26 -20.57
C ALA A 428 6.78 -3.48 -20.06
N SER A 429 7.18 -4.36 -20.97
CA SER A 429 7.81 -5.65 -20.63
C SER A 429 9.24 -5.81 -21.13
N GLY A 430 9.77 -4.85 -21.89
CA GLY A 430 11.19 -4.76 -22.25
C GLY A 430 12.00 -3.98 -21.21
N VAL A 431 13.29 -4.29 -21.09
CA VAL A 431 14.18 -3.57 -20.17
C VAL A 431 14.29 -2.10 -20.60
N ARG A 432 14.08 -1.16 -19.67
CA ARG A 432 14.03 0.29 -19.94
C ARG A 432 13.01 0.69 -21.01
N SER A 433 11.95 -0.08 -21.22
CA SER A 433 10.90 0.24 -22.19
C SER A 433 9.89 1.25 -21.63
N VAL A 434 9.21 1.97 -22.51
CA VAL A 434 8.21 2.99 -22.16
C VAL A 434 6.93 2.75 -22.96
N SER A 435 5.81 2.49 -22.29
CA SER A 435 4.48 2.45 -22.91
C SER A 435 3.59 3.56 -22.36
N VAL A 436 3.00 4.36 -23.23
CA VAL A 436 2.12 5.48 -22.88
C VAL A 436 0.86 5.43 -23.72
N GLY A 437 -0.29 5.24 -23.10
CA GLY A 437 -1.60 5.17 -23.75
C GLY A 437 -2.42 3.95 -23.34
N GLU A 438 -3.70 3.98 -23.67
CA GLU A 438 -4.58 2.83 -23.45
C GLU A 438 -4.09 1.62 -24.26
N GLY A 439 -3.86 0.47 -23.63
CA GLY A 439 -3.43 -0.77 -24.29
C GLY A 439 -2.10 -0.68 -25.05
N ALA A 440 -1.27 0.35 -24.82
CA ALA A 440 0.04 0.48 -25.44
C ALA A 440 0.98 -0.63 -24.94
N THR A 441 1.76 -1.24 -25.83
CA THR A 441 2.66 -2.37 -25.51
C THR A 441 4.09 -2.08 -25.97
N ALA A 442 5.02 -1.95 -25.03
CA ALA A 442 6.46 -1.80 -25.29
C ALA A 442 7.22 -3.03 -24.77
N SER A 443 7.40 -4.04 -25.63
CA SER A 443 7.98 -5.34 -25.26
C SER A 443 9.44 -5.55 -25.71
N GLY A 444 9.96 -4.70 -26.59
CA GLY A 444 11.38 -4.70 -26.94
C GLY A 444 12.23 -3.96 -25.90
N ASP A 445 13.48 -4.39 -25.71
CA ASP A 445 14.41 -3.67 -24.84
C ASP A 445 14.67 -2.26 -25.38
N GLY A 446 14.57 -1.25 -24.51
CA GLY A 446 14.68 0.16 -24.88
C GLY A 446 13.57 0.66 -25.82
N SER A 447 12.48 -0.09 -26.01
CA SER A 447 11.42 0.30 -26.92
C SER A 447 10.46 1.34 -26.34
N ILE A 448 9.83 2.13 -27.21
CA ILE A 448 8.91 3.20 -26.84
C ILE A 448 7.61 3.04 -27.64
N ALA A 449 6.48 2.80 -26.97
CA ALA A 449 5.15 2.76 -27.56
C ALA A 449 4.30 3.92 -27.00
N MET A 450 3.94 4.89 -27.83
CA MET A 450 3.15 6.07 -27.42
C MET A 450 1.89 6.20 -28.27
N GLY A 451 0.72 5.92 -27.68
CA GLY A 451 -0.59 6.02 -28.33
C GLY A 451 -1.51 4.86 -27.95
N ASN A 452 -2.82 5.04 -28.19
CA ASN A 452 -3.79 3.96 -27.96
C ASN A 452 -3.47 2.76 -28.87
N LEU A 453 -3.32 1.56 -28.29
CA LEU A 453 -2.94 0.31 -28.95
C LEU A 453 -1.61 0.39 -29.74
N ALA A 454 -0.70 1.29 -29.39
CA ALA A 454 0.63 1.33 -30.01
C ALA A 454 1.47 0.11 -29.55
N VAL A 455 2.21 -0.52 -30.47
CA VAL A 455 3.03 -1.72 -30.21
C VAL A 455 4.47 -1.48 -30.67
N ALA A 456 5.43 -1.54 -29.76
CA ALA A 456 6.87 -1.47 -30.04
C ALA A 456 7.57 -2.74 -29.52
N SER A 457 7.73 -3.74 -30.39
CA SER A 457 8.26 -5.06 -30.05
C SER A 457 9.69 -5.31 -30.51
N GLY A 458 10.24 -4.48 -31.39
CA GLY A 458 11.66 -4.53 -31.77
C GLY A 458 12.56 -3.90 -30.72
N VAL A 459 13.82 -4.33 -30.62
CA VAL A 459 14.81 -3.72 -29.73
C VAL A 459 15.09 -2.29 -30.19
N ASN A 460 15.13 -1.33 -29.27
CA ASN A 460 15.28 0.11 -29.54
C ASN A 460 14.27 0.65 -30.57
N SER A 461 13.09 0.04 -30.70
CA SER A 461 12.03 0.49 -31.62
C SER A 461 11.13 1.55 -31.01
N VAL A 462 10.53 2.40 -31.85
CA VAL A 462 9.64 3.50 -31.43
C VAL A 462 8.36 3.46 -32.25
N ALA A 463 7.20 3.31 -31.61
CA ALA A 463 5.88 3.37 -32.23
C ALA A 463 5.09 4.56 -31.66
N ILE A 464 4.69 5.51 -32.49
CA ILE A 464 3.97 6.73 -32.09
C ILE A 464 2.64 6.83 -32.85
N GLY A 465 1.54 6.97 -32.12
CA GLY A 465 0.19 7.16 -32.64
C GLY A 465 -0.73 5.94 -32.46
N ASN A 466 -2.02 6.14 -32.72
CA ASN A 466 -3.05 5.11 -32.54
C ASN A 466 -2.76 3.90 -33.46
N GLY A 467 -2.60 2.70 -32.88
CA GLY A 467 -2.32 1.47 -33.60
C GLY A 467 -0.94 1.40 -34.29
N ALA A 468 -0.01 2.32 -34.00
CA ALA A 468 1.34 2.27 -34.55
C ALA A 468 2.03 0.96 -34.15
N THR A 469 2.64 0.24 -35.09
CA THR A 469 3.27 -1.07 -34.83
C THR A 469 4.70 -1.10 -35.37
N ALA A 470 5.69 -1.08 -34.47
CA ALA A 470 7.12 -1.18 -34.78
C ALA A 470 7.65 -2.54 -34.31
N THR A 471 7.89 -3.46 -35.25
CA THR A 471 8.28 -4.86 -34.95
C THR A 471 9.75 -5.15 -35.16
N ASN A 472 10.44 -4.34 -35.95
CA ASN A 472 11.85 -4.54 -36.27
C ASN A 472 12.76 -3.73 -35.35
N ASP A 473 13.99 -4.21 -35.15
CA ASP A 473 14.98 -3.52 -34.33
C ASP A 473 15.34 -2.15 -34.92
N GLY A 474 15.42 -1.13 -34.06
CA GLY A 474 15.71 0.26 -34.44
C GLY A 474 14.63 0.94 -35.30
N GLN A 475 13.47 0.30 -35.49
CA GLN A 475 12.40 0.85 -36.32
C GLN A 475 11.67 2.00 -35.63
N VAL A 476 11.41 3.08 -36.36
CA VAL A 476 10.51 4.15 -35.93
C VAL A 476 9.26 4.15 -36.82
N VAL A 477 8.08 4.01 -36.20
CA VAL A 477 6.78 4.03 -36.88
C VAL A 477 5.92 5.15 -36.31
N VAL A 478 5.42 6.01 -37.18
CA VAL A 478 4.44 7.05 -36.83
C VAL A 478 3.13 6.76 -37.56
N ALA A 479 2.05 6.50 -36.82
CA ALA A 479 0.74 6.21 -37.39
C ALA A 479 0.05 7.47 -37.95
N SER A 480 -1.02 7.25 -38.73
CA SER A 480 -1.86 8.31 -39.31
C SER A 480 -1.16 9.28 -40.29
N LEU A 481 -0.05 8.87 -40.91
CA LEU A 481 0.64 9.65 -41.96
C LEU A 481 -0.25 9.98 -43.17
N GLY A 482 -1.33 9.22 -43.41
CA GLY A 482 -2.24 9.45 -44.53
C GLY A 482 -2.89 10.84 -44.54
N ALA A 483 -3.36 11.33 -43.39
CA ALA A 483 -3.92 12.68 -43.27
C ALA A 483 -2.85 13.78 -43.43
N SER A 484 -1.61 13.49 -43.02
CA SER A 484 -0.48 14.40 -43.28
C SER A 484 -0.17 14.46 -44.77
N SER A 485 -0.17 13.31 -45.47
CA SER A 485 0.11 13.24 -46.91
C SER A 485 -0.89 14.02 -47.77
N THR A 486 -2.17 14.06 -47.39
CA THR A 486 -3.19 14.83 -48.13
C THR A 486 -3.13 16.34 -47.86
N SER A 487 -2.48 16.78 -46.78
CA SER A 487 -2.24 18.20 -46.47
C SER A 487 -0.92 18.76 -47.01
N GLN A 488 -0.07 17.92 -47.61
CA GLN A 488 1.21 18.38 -48.16
C GLN A 488 0.97 19.33 -49.36
N ILE A 489 1.47 20.56 -49.25
CA ILE A 489 1.47 21.57 -50.31
C ILE A 489 2.90 22.13 -50.48
N GLY A 490 3.28 22.48 -51.71
CA GLY A 490 4.61 23.03 -52.03
C GLY A 490 5.58 22.03 -52.67
N PRO A 491 6.86 22.42 -52.88
CA PRO A 491 7.85 21.58 -53.52
C PRO A 491 8.26 20.38 -52.65
N ILE A 492 8.59 19.26 -53.29
CA ILE A 492 9.14 18.08 -52.62
C ILE A 492 10.51 18.45 -52.02
N ALA A 493 10.63 18.30 -50.70
CA ALA A 493 11.88 18.45 -49.97
C ALA A 493 12.36 17.08 -49.46
N VAL A 494 13.67 16.92 -49.33
CA VAL A 494 14.28 15.69 -48.81
C VAL A 494 14.62 15.90 -47.34
N VAL A 495 14.22 14.98 -46.47
CA VAL A 495 14.67 14.98 -45.08
C VAL A 495 16.04 14.33 -45.03
N THR A 496 17.03 15.07 -44.55
CA THR A 496 18.40 14.57 -44.32
C THR A 496 18.72 14.61 -42.84
N ALA A 497 19.63 13.75 -42.38
CA ALA A 497 20.23 13.87 -41.07
C ALA A 497 21.57 14.63 -41.19
N ASP A 498 21.85 15.54 -40.26
CA ASP A 498 23.19 16.11 -40.11
C ASP A 498 24.18 15.09 -39.49
N ALA A 499 25.43 15.49 -39.28
CA ALA A 499 26.46 14.63 -38.67
C ALA A 499 26.12 14.18 -37.23
N ASN A 500 25.21 14.87 -36.55
CA ASN A 500 24.74 14.54 -35.21
C ASN A 500 23.41 13.75 -35.23
N GLY A 501 22.85 13.46 -36.42
CA GLY A 501 21.58 12.74 -36.59
C GLY A 501 20.32 13.62 -36.59
N THR A 502 20.45 14.94 -36.53
CA THR A 502 19.27 15.85 -36.52
C THR A 502 18.58 15.84 -37.88
N LEU A 503 17.29 15.50 -37.90
CA LEU A 503 16.49 15.57 -39.12
C LEU A 503 16.25 17.03 -39.51
N GLY A 504 16.62 17.38 -40.74
CA GLY A 504 16.38 18.68 -41.33
C GLY A 504 15.78 18.52 -42.73
N VAL A 505 14.98 19.50 -43.14
CA VAL A 505 14.54 19.60 -44.52
C VAL A 505 15.65 20.21 -45.37
N SER A 506 16.09 19.48 -46.38
CA SER A 506 17.00 19.98 -47.39
C SER A 506 16.24 20.26 -48.68
N SER A 507 16.28 21.52 -49.11
CA SER A 507 15.76 21.95 -50.40
C SER A 507 16.77 21.75 -51.55
N SER A 508 18.01 21.33 -51.25
CA SER A 508 19.12 21.29 -52.21
C SER A 508 19.96 20.01 -52.23
N ALA A 509 20.00 19.22 -51.16
CA ALA A 509 21.04 18.18 -50.97
C ALA A 509 20.70 16.76 -51.44
N GLY A 510 19.54 16.50 -52.06
CA GLY A 510 19.19 15.15 -52.56
C GLY A 510 18.63 15.07 -53.97
N LEU A 511 18.37 16.21 -54.63
CA LEU A 511 17.91 16.25 -56.02
C LEU A 511 19.06 16.31 -57.03
N SER A 512 20.28 16.63 -56.60
CA SER A 512 21.47 16.67 -57.46
C SER A 512 22.03 15.28 -57.80
N ASN A 513 21.81 14.28 -56.93
CA ASN A 513 22.34 12.91 -57.06
C ASN A 513 21.37 11.89 -57.66
N LEU A 514 20.09 12.22 -57.79
CA LEU A 514 19.12 11.38 -58.52
C LEU A 514 19.30 11.63 -60.02
N ALA A 515 20.36 11.05 -60.60
CA ALA A 515 20.77 11.19 -62.01
C ALA A 515 20.69 12.65 -62.50
N SER A 516 21.72 13.44 -62.15
CA SER A 516 21.89 14.86 -62.45
C SER A 516 21.00 15.35 -63.60
N PHE A 517 20.07 16.24 -63.28
CA PHE A 517 19.33 17.05 -64.25
C PHE A 517 20.26 17.55 -65.37
N SER A 518 21.52 17.86 -65.05
CA SER A 518 22.57 18.20 -66.02
C SER A 518 22.91 17.09 -67.03
N ALA A 519 23.09 15.82 -66.64
CA ALA A 519 23.37 14.74 -67.61
C ALA A 519 22.15 14.42 -68.48
N VAL A 520 20.94 14.42 -67.92
CA VAL A 520 19.70 14.23 -68.69
C VAL A 520 19.47 15.41 -69.65
N GLN A 521 19.70 16.64 -69.20
CA GLN A 521 19.64 17.83 -70.04
C GLN A 521 20.71 17.81 -71.14
N THR A 522 21.94 17.39 -70.82
CA THR A 522 23.04 17.24 -71.78
C THR A 522 22.70 16.19 -72.84
N ASN A 523 22.17 15.04 -72.42
CA ASN A 523 21.70 14.01 -73.35
C ASN A 523 20.52 14.51 -74.20
N SER A 524 19.58 15.26 -73.63
CA SER A 524 18.48 15.87 -74.39
C SER A 524 18.99 16.84 -75.46
N THR A 525 19.94 17.70 -75.12
CA THR A 525 20.60 18.61 -76.08
C THR A 525 21.39 17.85 -77.14
N ALA A 526 22.12 16.79 -76.77
CA ALA A 526 22.84 15.95 -77.72
C ALA A 526 21.89 15.20 -78.67
N ILE A 527 20.74 14.71 -78.19
CA ILE A 527 19.69 14.09 -79.01
C ILE A 527 19.10 15.11 -79.99
N MET A 528 18.83 16.34 -79.56
CA MET A 528 18.38 17.40 -80.47
C MET A 528 19.43 17.72 -81.54
N GLY A 529 20.72 17.79 -81.17
CA GLY A 529 21.82 17.95 -82.11
C GLY A 529 21.91 16.82 -83.13
N ASN A 530 21.83 15.57 -82.67
CA ASN A 530 21.79 14.39 -83.54
C ASN A 530 20.58 14.41 -84.48
N SER A 531 19.40 14.81 -83.99
CA SER A 531 18.19 14.95 -84.82
C SER A 531 18.38 15.97 -85.94
N MET A 532 18.99 17.13 -85.67
CA MET A 532 19.30 18.14 -86.70
C MET A 532 20.34 17.64 -87.72
N MET A 533 21.38 16.93 -87.26
CA MET A 533 22.37 16.35 -88.18
C MET A 533 21.77 15.27 -89.08
N ILE A 534 20.89 14.42 -88.54
CA ILE A 534 20.14 13.41 -89.31
C ILE A 534 19.27 14.10 -90.37
N ALA A 535 18.55 15.17 -90.01
CA ALA A 535 17.76 15.95 -90.96
C ALA A 535 18.64 16.57 -92.07
N GLY A 536 19.80 17.14 -91.71
CA GLY A 536 20.76 17.68 -92.68
C GLY A 536 21.30 16.61 -93.64
N ASN A 537 21.71 15.46 -93.12
CA ASN A 537 22.17 14.32 -93.93
C ASN A 537 21.06 13.83 -94.86
N SER A 538 19.81 13.76 -94.40
CA SER A 538 18.68 13.35 -95.24
C SER A 538 18.45 14.32 -96.41
N ALA A 539 18.54 15.63 -96.18
CA ALA A 539 18.43 16.65 -97.23
C ALA A 539 19.58 16.56 -98.26
N ALA A 540 20.82 16.33 -97.79
CA ALA A 540 21.96 16.15 -98.67
C ALA A 540 21.85 14.89 -99.54
N ILE A 541 21.30 13.80 -98.99
CA ILE A 541 21.01 12.58 -99.76
C ILE A 541 19.98 12.86 -100.86
N PHE A 542 18.91 13.61 -100.58
CA PHE A 542 17.93 14.00 -101.60
C PHE A 542 18.57 14.84 -102.72
N ASP A 543 19.39 15.84 -102.41
CA ASP A 543 20.09 16.64 -103.42
C ASP A 543 21.05 15.78 -104.28
N LEU A 544 21.77 14.83 -103.65
CA LEU A 544 22.62 13.89 -104.38
C LEU A 544 21.80 12.99 -105.32
N GLN A 545 20.63 12.52 -104.89
CA GLN A 545 19.73 11.71 -105.72
C GLN A 545 19.21 12.51 -106.92
N ASP A 546 18.80 13.77 -106.72
CA ASP A 546 18.37 14.66 -107.81
C ASP A 546 19.50 14.91 -108.83
N ARG A 547 20.72 15.21 -108.35
CA ARG A 547 21.89 15.38 -109.22
C ARG A 547 22.22 14.11 -110.01
N GLN A 548 22.10 12.94 -109.39
CA GLN A 548 22.31 11.66 -110.05
C GLN A 548 21.29 11.45 -111.18
N SER A 549 20.03 11.84 -110.97
CA SER A 549 18.98 11.81 -112.02
C SER A 549 19.36 12.68 -113.21
N VAL A 550 19.77 13.94 -112.97
CA VAL A 550 20.18 14.87 -114.05
C VAL A 550 21.39 14.33 -114.83
N LEU A 551 22.36 13.70 -114.15
CA LEU A 551 23.51 13.10 -114.81
C LEU A 551 23.13 11.93 -115.73
N PHE A 552 22.17 11.10 -115.33
CA PHE A 552 21.67 10.02 -116.20
C PHE A 552 20.95 10.57 -117.44
N ASP A 553 20.14 11.61 -117.29
CA ASP A 553 19.48 12.28 -118.42
C ASP A 553 20.51 12.87 -119.40
N LEU A 554 21.53 13.56 -118.87
CA LEU A 554 22.59 14.16 -119.68
C LEU A 554 23.43 13.10 -120.44
N ALA A 555 23.71 11.97 -119.81
CA ALA A 555 24.42 10.86 -120.45
C ALA A 555 23.61 10.24 -121.61
N ALA A 556 22.29 10.12 -121.46
CA ALA A 556 21.40 9.62 -122.51
C ALA A 556 21.31 10.58 -123.71
N GLU A 557 21.24 11.89 -123.45
CA GLU A 557 21.26 12.93 -124.49
C GLU A 557 22.57 12.91 -125.28
N ASN A 558 23.71 12.87 -124.58
CA ASN A 558 25.04 12.87 -125.21
C ASN A 558 25.25 11.63 -126.11
N ASN A 559 24.78 10.45 -125.68
CA ASN A 559 24.78 9.24 -126.51
C ASN A 559 23.92 9.39 -127.77
N THR A 560 22.81 10.13 -127.72
CA THR A 560 21.96 10.37 -128.89
C THR A 560 22.62 11.34 -129.87
N GLN A 561 23.26 12.40 -129.38
CA GLN A 561 24.03 13.32 -130.21
C GLN A 561 25.23 12.62 -130.88
N ALA A 562 25.95 11.75 -130.17
CA ALA A 562 27.04 10.96 -130.74
C ALA A 562 26.57 10.01 -131.85
N ARG A 563 25.39 9.37 -131.68
CA ARG A 563 24.80 8.51 -132.71
C ARG A 563 24.45 9.30 -133.98
N ARG A 564 23.82 10.47 -133.83
CA ARG A 564 23.53 11.40 -134.93
C ARG A 564 24.80 11.86 -135.66
N ALA A 565 25.81 12.30 -134.92
CA ALA A 565 27.10 12.70 -135.51
C ALA A 565 27.76 11.58 -136.31
N ASN A 566 27.78 10.34 -135.80
CA ASN A 566 28.32 9.18 -136.52
C ASN A 566 27.54 8.88 -137.81
N GLU A 567 26.23 9.07 -137.79
CA GLU A 567 25.37 8.90 -138.96
C GLU A 567 25.56 10.02 -140.00
N GLY A 568 25.76 11.26 -139.56
CA GLY A 568 26.19 12.36 -140.44
C GLY A 568 27.51 12.07 -141.15
N VAL A 569 28.46 11.38 -140.50
CA VAL A 569 29.71 10.92 -141.15
C VAL A 569 29.45 9.79 -142.14
N ALA A 570 28.61 8.81 -141.80
CA ALA A 570 28.17 7.78 -142.74
C ALA A 570 27.51 8.40 -143.98
N LEU A 571 26.72 9.46 -143.80
CA LEU A 571 26.09 10.21 -144.88
C LEU A 571 27.11 10.89 -145.78
N ALA A 572 28.15 11.52 -145.20
CA ALA A 572 29.23 12.13 -145.96
C ALA A 572 30.03 11.10 -146.78
N LEU A 573 30.24 9.89 -146.24
CA LEU A 573 30.90 8.77 -146.94
C LEU A 573 30.03 8.19 -148.08
N ALA A 574 28.71 8.18 -147.90
CA ALA A 574 27.77 7.69 -148.91
C ALA A 574 27.72 8.58 -150.16
N MET A 575 28.11 9.85 -150.03
CA MET A 575 27.92 10.90 -151.03
C MET A 575 29.04 10.88 -152.07
N GLU A 576 28.74 10.39 -153.27
CA GLU A 576 29.69 10.39 -154.40
C GLU A 576 29.37 11.48 -155.44
N SER A 577 30.36 11.91 -156.22
CA SER A 577 30.15 12.76 -157.41
C SER A 577 29.96 11.87 -158.63
N PRO A 578 28.84 11.95 -159.37
CA PRO A 578 28.68 11.17 -160.60
C PRO A 578 29.71 11.57 -161.66
N VAL A 579 30.45 10.60 -162.21
CA VAL A 579 31.37 10.83 -163.35
C VAL A 579 30.55 10.93 -164.64
N ILE A 580 30.55 12.09 -165.28
CA ILE A 580 29.83 12.32 -166.54
C ILE A 580 30.73 11.95 -167.73
N MET A 581 30.42 10.84 -168.41
CA MET A 581 31.19 10.37 -169.59
C MET A 581 31.12 11.35 -170.78
N PRO A 582 32.17 11.45 -171.62
CA PRO A 582 32.21 12.36 -172.76
C PRO A 582 31.03 12.17 -173.71
N GLY A 583 30.33 13.26 -174.06
CA GLY A 583 29.16 13.25 -174.94
C GLY A 583 27.80 13.02 -174.25
N LYS A 584 27.74 12.95 -172.91
CA LYS A 584 26.49 12.88 -172.13
C LYS A 584 26.30 14.14 -171.26
N THR A 585 25.05 14.57 -171.10
CA THR A 585 24.69 15.83 -170.41
C THR A 585 24.29 15.65 -168.94
N PHE A 586 23.91 14.42 -168.55
CA PHE A 586 23.38 14.12 -167.22
C PHE A 586 23.95 12.78 -166.69
N GLY A 587 24.26 12.72 -165.40
CA GLY A 587 24.70 11.51 -164.71
C GLY A 587 24.04 11.40 -163.34
N VAL A 588 23.81 10.18 -162.87
CA VAL A 588 23.29 9.88 -161.53
C VAL A 588 24.21 8.86 -160.89
N ALA A 589 24.55 9.05 -159.63
CA ALA A 589 25.27 8.09 -158.81
C ALA A 589 24.56 7.96 -157.45
N GLY A 590 24.55 6.75 -156.91
CA GLY A 590 24.07 6.49 -155.56
C GLY A 590 25.12 5.71 -154.81
N GLY A 591 25.26 6.00 -153.52
CA GLY A 591 26.22 5.34 -152.67
C GLY A 591 25.61 4.99 -151.31
N PHE A 592 26.21 4.01 -150.65
CA PHE A 592 25.94 3.69 -149.26
C PHE A 592 27.20 3.94 -148.46
N GLY A 593 27.06 4.63 -147.34
CA GLY A 593 28.13 4.91 -146.41
C GLY A 593 27.86 4.22 -145.10
N TYR A 594 28.91 3.67 -144.50
CA TYR A 594 28.86 3.03 -143.19
C TYR A 594 29.96 3.62 -142.33
N TYR A 595 29.61 4.03 -141.11
CA TYR A 595 30.57 4.52 -140.12
C TYR A 595 30.08 4.20 -138.71
N ASN A 596 30.88 3.45 -137.96
CA ASN A 596 30.67 3.17 -136.54
C ASN A 596 29.22 2.71 -136.21
N ASP A 597 28.78 1.62 -136.83
CA ASP A 597 27.44 1.03 -136.70
C ASP A 597 26.26 1.91 -137.15
N ARG A 598 26.52 2.88 -138.04
CA ARG A 598 25.50 3.69 -138.71
C ARG A 598 25.58 3.50 -140.21
N VAL A 599 24.43 3.43 -140.87
CA VAL A 599 24.32 3.33 -142.33
C VAL A 599 23.56 4.54 -142.88
N ALA A 600 24.07 5.11 -143.96
CA ALA A 600 23.39 6.16 -144.70
C ALA A 600 23.40 5.84 -146.20
N GLY A 601 22.35 6.27 -146.90
CA GLY A 601 22.25 6.19 -148.35
C GLY A 601 22.27 7.57 -148.97
N SER A 602 22.84 7.69 -150.17
CA SER A 602 22.82 8.93 -150.95
C SER A 602 22.34 8.70 -152.37
N ALA A 603 21.74 9.75 -152.94
CA ALA A 603 21.49 9.88 -154.35
C ALA A 603 22.05 11.23 -154.82
N SER A 604 22.88 11.19 -155.84
CA SER A 604 23.58 12.34 -156.40
C SER A 604 23.36 12.40 -157.90
N PHE A 605 23.31 13.62 -158.42
CA PHE A 605 23.13 13.91 -159.83
C PHE A 605 24.19 14.91 -160.28
N GLY A 606 24.64 14.77 -161.52
CA GLY A 606 25.62 15.61 -162.17
C GLY A 606 25.06 16.11 -163.49
N LEU A 607 25.19 17.41 -163.75
CA LEU A 607 24.76 18.06 -164.97
C LEU A 607 25.95 18.77 -165.62
N ARG A 608 26.24 18.41 -166.87
CA ARG A 608 27.32 19.01 -167.66
C ARG A 608 26.77 20.26 -168.36
N VAL A 609 27.28 21.43 -168.00
CA VAL A 609 26.81 22.72 -168.52
C VAL A 609 27.60 23.12 -169.77
N SER A 610 28.89 22.76 -169.84
CA SER A 610 29.77 23.00 -171.00
C SER A 610 30.81 21.89 -171.16
N GLU A 611 31.72 21.99 -172.14
CA GLU A 611 32.81 21.00 -172.27
C GLU A 611 33.82 21.01 -171.13
N SER A 612 33.91 22.12 -170.38
CA SER A 612 34.87 22.33 -169.30
C SER A 612 34.21 22.52 -167.93
N THR A 613 32.88 22.40 -167.81
CA THR A 613 32.16 22.69 -166.55
C THR A 613 31.01 21.70 -166.26
N ALA A 614 30.99 21.17 -165.04
CA ALA A 614 29.92 20.34 -164.52
C ALA A 614 29.47 20.82 -163.13
N VAL A 615 28.17 20.68 -162.83
CA VAL A 615 27.59 20.92 -161.50
C VAL A 615 27.10 19.59 -160.96
N THR A 616 27.33 19.32 -159.69
CA THR A 616 26.84 18.13 -159.00
C THR A 616 26.02 18.53 -157.78
N GLY A 617 24.96 17.79 -157.51
CA GLY A 617 24.13 17.92 -156.32
C GLY A 617 23.82 16.54 -155.77
N GLY A 618 23.58 16.43 -154.47
CA GLY A 618 23.18 15.16 -153.89
C GLY A 618 22.43 15.35 -152.58
N ILE A 619 21.55 14.41 -152.29
CA ILE A 619 20.84 14.30 -151.02
C ILE A 619 21.13 12.91 -150.46
N GLY A 620 21.29 12.82 -149.15
CA GLY A 620 21.44 11.57 -148.45
C GLY A 620 20.57 11.56 -147.22
N VAL A 621 20.20 10.36 -146.80
CA VAL A 621 19.45 10.11 -145.58
C VAL A 621 20.14 9.02 -144.76
N GLY A 622 20.29 9.27 -143.47
CA GLY A 622 20.68 8.27 -142.50
C GLY A 622 19.50 7.36 -142.19
N PHE A 623 19.72 6.05 -142.17
CA PHE A 623 18.62 5.09 -142.01
C PHE A 623 18.25 4.81 -140.55
N ASP A 624 19.09 5.19 -139.57
CA ASP A 624 18.88 4.90 -138.16
C ASP A 624 18.22 6.04 -137.39
N SER A 625 18.64 7.30 -137.61
CA SER A 625 18.04 8.48 -136.97
C SER A 625 17.18 9.33 -137.90
N GLY A 626 17.19 9.03 -139.21
CA GLY A 626 16.41 9.77 -140.21
C GLY A 626 16.99 11.14 -140.56
N GLU A 627 18.23 11.44 -140.19
CA GLU A 627 18.90 12.68 -140.54
C GLU A 627 19.09 12.81 -142.05
N VAL A 628 18.82 14.01 -142.58
CA VAL A 628 18.93 14.32 -144.00
C VAL A 628 20.06 15.32 -144.20
N GLY A 629 20.96 15.03 -145.13
CA GLY A 629 21.99 15.97 -145.56
C GLY A 629 21.95 16.19 -147.06
N ALA A 630 22.38 17.35 -147.50
CA ALA A 630 22.47 17.70 -148.91
C ALA A 630 23.86 18.27 -149.22
N ARG A 631 24.33 18.03 -150.44
CA ARG A 631 25.58 18.58 -150.99
C ARG A 631 25.30 19.23 -152.34
N ALA A 632 26.06 20.28 -152.63
CA ALA A 632 26.13 20.88 -153.97
C ALA A 632 27.59 21.23 -154.24
N GLY A 633 28.06 20.96 -155.44
CA GLY A 633 29.43 21.21 -155.85
C GLY A 633 29.51 21.52 -157.34
N PHE A 634 30.58 22.19 -157.76
CA PHE A 634 30.87 22.45 -159.16
C PHE A 634 32.29 21.99 -159.46
N GLN A 635 32.54 21.60 -160.71
CA GLN A 635 33.83 21.19 -161.20
C GLN A 635 34.09 21.92 -162.52
N ALA A 636 35.23 22.58 -162.61
CA ALA A 636 35.70 23.22 -163.83
C ALA A 636 37.11 22.73 -164.13
N SER A 637 37.39 22.35 -165.38
CA SER A 637 38.72 21.90 -165.83
C SER A 637 39.15 22.75 -167.02
N TRP A 638 40.34 23.35 -166.95
CA TRP A 638 40.91 24.20 -168.00
C TRP A 638 42.00 23.49 -168.78
#